data_AF-A0A7W1G0K3-F1
#
_entry.id   AF-A0A7W1G0K3-F1
#
_cell.length_a   1.000
_cell.length_b   1.000
_cell.length_c   1.000
_cell.angle_alpha   90.00
_cell.angle_beta   90.00
_cell.angle_gamma   90.00
#
_symmetry.space_group_name_H-M   'P 1'
#
loop_
_entity.id
_entity.type
_entity.pdbx_description
1 polymer ?
#
loop_
_entity_poly.entity_id
_entity_poly.type
_entity_poly.pdbx_seq_one_letter_code
_entity_poly.pdbx_strand_id
1 'polypeptide(L)'
;MKKKLQFIMILASILTYTSSYAQLSYLAANSTNTAGTYIDLGTNGTVITTADFDDANSAPQAIGFTFNFGCSSFTQFVLNTNGFIKLGNTNPSIAALFYSTGDG
;
A
#
# COMPACT_ATOMS: atom_id res chain seq x y z
N MET A 1 15.99 -15.91 43.38
CA MET A 1 16.41 -16.16 41.97
C MET A 1 15.31 -15.86 40.95
N LYS A 2 14.05 -16.29 41.15
CA LYS A 2 12.93 -16.08 40.19
C LYS A 2 12.72 -14.61 39.77
N LYS A 3 12.74 -13.66 40.70
CA LYS A 3 12.59 -12.21 40.41
C LYS A 3 13.74 -11.61 39.59
N LYS A 4 14.99 -12.05 39.83
CA LYS A 4 16.17 -11.62 39.06
C LYS A 4 16.13 -12.18 37.63
N LEU A 5 15.67 -13.43 37.47
CA LEU A 5 15.50 -14.05 36.17
C LEU A 5 14.37 -13.38 35.36
N GLN A 6 13.23 -13.07 35.98
CA GLN A 6 12.16 -12.31 35.32
C GLN A 6 12.60 -10.90 34.91
N PHE A 7 13.41 -10.22 35.72
CA PHE A 7 13.93 -8.90 35.38
C PHE A 7 14.88 -8.94 34.18
N ILE A 8 15.76 -9.95 34.12
CA ILE A 8 16.67 -10.16 32.98
C ILE A 8 15.88 -10.49 31.70
N MET A 9 14.81 -11.30 31.81
CA MET A 9 13.97 -11.64 30.66
C MET A 9 13.19 -10.44 30.12
N ILE A 10 12.66 -9.57 31.00
CA ILE A 10 11.97 -8.33 30.59
C ILE A 10 12.96 -7.36 29.92
N LEU A 11 14.17 -7.23 30.47
CA LEU A 11 15.22 -6.37 29.92
C LEU A 11 15.70 -6.88 28.54
N ALA A 12 15.80 -8.20 28.36
CA ALA A 12 16.16 -8.80 27.08
C ALA A 12 15.06 -8.60 26.00
N SER A 13 13.78 -8.64 26.36
CA SER A 13 12.67 -8.41 25.43
C SER A 13 12.50 -6.95 24.98
N ILE A 14 12.97 -5.98 25.78
CA ILE A 14 12.98 -4.55 25.39
C ILE A 14 14.09 -4.27 24.37
N LEU A 15 15.17 -5.06 24.38
CA LEU A 15 16.33 -4.87 23.51
C LEU A 15 16.13 -5.39 22.08
N THR A 16 15.06 -6.16 21.82
CA THR A 16 14.76 -6.74 20.49
C THR A 16 13.71 -5.97 19.67
N TYR A 17 13.28 -4.78 20.10
CA TYR A 17 12.42 -3.91 19.30
C TYR A 17 13.24 -3.12 18.27
N THR A 18 13.72 -3.79 17.23
CA THR A 18 14.23 -3.10 16.04
C THR A 18 13.14 -3.04 14.98
N SER A 19 12.33 -2.00 15.02
CA SER A 19 11.52 -1.61 13.87
C SER A 19 12.45 -0.97 12.83
N SER A 20 13.04 -1.77 11.96
CA SER A 20 13.72 -1.23 10.77
C SER A 20 12.65 -0.85 9.75
N TYR A 21 12.20 0.39 9.78
CA TYR A 21 11.52 0.97 8.64
C TYR A 21 12.61 1.30 7.63
N ALA A 22 12.77 0.48 6.59
CA ALA A 22 13.65 0.81 5.48
C ALA A 22 13.17 2.16 4.90
N GLN A 23 13.89 3.24 5.20
CA GLN A 23 13.63 4.52 4.58
C GLN A 23 14.02 4.37 3.10
N LEU A 24 13.03 4.41 2.21
CA LEU A 24 13.33 4.43 0.78
C LEU A 24 14.11 5.72 0.48
N SER A 25 15.38 5.53 0.12
CA SER A 25 16.28 6.61 -0.26
C SER A 25 16.05 6.96 -1.73
N TYR A 26 14.99 7.74 -1.98
CA TYR A 26 14.60 8.20 -3.33
C TYR A 26 15.48 9.34 -3.87
N LEU A 27 16.74 9.43 -3.43
CA LEU A 27 17.68 10.40 -4.00
C LEU A 27 17.89 10.05 -5.48
N ALA A 28 17.77 11.05 -6.36
CA ALA A 28 18.01 10.86 -7.79
C ALA A 28 19.39 10.24 -8.09
N ALA A 29 20.38 10.47 -7.22
CA ALA A 29 21.70 9.86 -7.28
C ALA A 29 21.70 8.32 -7.13
N ASN A 30 20.65 7.75 -6.53
CA ASN A 30 20.47 6.31 -6.37
C ASN A 30 19.60 5.71 -7.49
N SER A 31 19.11 6.53 -8.42
CA SER A 31 18.34 6.07 -9.56
C SER A 31 19.27 5.69 -10.71
N THR A 32 19.03 4.54 -11.32
CA THR A 32 19.76 4.11 -12.53
C THR A 32 18.80 4.04 -13.71
N ASN A 33 19.23 4.52 -14.88
CA ASN A 33 18.50 4.28 -16.11
C ASN A 33 18.88 2.90 -16.65
N THR A 34 17.90 2.01 -16.77
CA THR A 34 18.09 0.68 -17.37
C THR A 34 17.37 0.65 -18.70
N ALA A 35 18.07 0.26 -19.77
CA ALA A 35 17.44 0.05 -21.08
C ALA A 35 16.49 -1.15 -20.99
N GLY A 36 15.27 -0.99 -21.51
CA GLY A 36 14.24 -2.03 -21.52
C GLY A 36 13.30 -1.87 -22.71
N THR A 37 12.55 -2.92 -23.02
CA THR A 37 11.50 -2.86 -24.05
C THR A 37 10.25 -2.26 -23.46
N TYR A 38 9.71 -1.22 -24.10
CA TYR A 38 8.39 -0.70 -23.75
C TYR A 38 7.32 -1.76 -24.09
N ILE A 39 6.62 -2.25 -23.08
CA ILE A 39 5.46 -3.12 -23.25
C ILE A 39 4.21 -2.25 -23.15
N ASP A 40 3.52 -2.12 -24.27
CA ASP A 40 2.27 -1.36 -24.35
C ASP A 40 1.16 -2.01 -23.51
N LEU A 41 0.51 -1.20 -22.66
CA LEU A 41 -0.61 -1.63 -21.83
C LEU A 41 -1.95 -1.65 -22.56
N GLY A 42 -2.08 -1.01 -23.73
CA GLY A 42 -3.31 -1.04 -24.52
C GLY A 42 -3.61 -2.44 -25.07
N THR A 43 -2.58 -3.12 -25.57
CA THR A 43 -2.69 -4.47 -26.14
C THR A 43 -2.45 -5.56 -25.09
N ASN A 44 -1.52 -5.33 -24.16
CA ASN A 44 -1.09 -6.37 -23.20
C ASN A 44 -1.66 -6.17 -21.79
N GLY A 45 -2.41 -5.10 -21.54
CA GLY A 45 -3.00 -4.82 -20.25
C GLY A 45 -4.16 -5.76 -19.92
N THR A 46 -4.42 -5.92 -18.62
CA THR A 46 -5.64 -6.55 -18.14
C THR A 46 -6.65 -5.46 -17.80
N VAL A 47 -7.84 -5.53 -18.41
CA VAL A 47 -8.93 -4.59 -18.12
C VAL A 47 -9.48 -4.84 -16.71
N ILE A 48 -9.53 -3.79 -15.89
CA ILE A 48 -10.25 -3.79 -14.62
C ILE A 48 -11.66 -3.29 -14.91
N THR A 49 -12.67 -4.15 -14.72
CA THR A 49 -14.06 -3.80 -15.01
C THR A 49 -14.70 -3.05 -13.84
N THR A 50 -15.58 -2.12 -14.20
CA THR A 50 -16.43 -1.33 -13.30
C THR A 50 -17.87 -1.38 -13.83
N ALA A 51 -18.84 -0.99 -13.01
CA ALA A 51 -20.25 -0.97 -13.42
C ALA A 51 -20.53 0.10 -14.50
N ASP A 52 -19.79 1.21 -14.44
CA ASP A 52 -19.82 2.34 -15.38
C ASP A 52 -18.44 3.04 -15.38
N PHE A 53 -18.33 4.17 -16.10
CA PHE A 53 -17.08 4.92 -16.28
C PHE A 53 -17.02 6.25 -15.51
N ASP A 54 -18.01 6.55 -14.66
CA ASP A 54 -18.13 7.86 -14.00
C ASP A 54 -18.04 7.70 -12.47
N ASP A 55 -18.89 6.86 -11.87
CA ASP A 55 -19.05 6.75 -10.41
C ASP A 55 -19.11 5.31 -9.92
N ALA A 56 -18.10 4.52 -10.31
CA ALA A 56 -18.03 3.11 -9.99
C ALA A 56 -16.75 2.70 -9.26
N ASN A 57 -16.89 1.73 -8.38
CA ASN A 57 -15.78 0.96 -7.82
C ASN A 57 -15.63 -0.35 -8.57
N SER A 58 -14.39 -0.79 -8.77
CA SER A 58 -14.11 -2.16 -9.20
C SER A 58 -14.40 -3.15 -8.06
N ALA A 59 -14.46 -4.45 -8.37
CA ALA A 59 -14.19 -5.47 -7.37
C ALA A 59 -12.73 -5.35 -6.86
N PRO A 60 -12.39 -5.89 -5.67
CA PRO A 60 -11.00 -5.96 -5.21
C PRO A 60 -10.10 -6.64 -6.24
N GLN A 61 -9.01 -5.96 -6.59
CA GLN A 61 -7.98 -6.40 -7.53
C GLN A 61 -6.76 -6.89 -6.78
N ALA A 62 -6.14 -7.98 -7.26
CA ALA A 62 -4.89 -8.47 -6.68
C ALA A 62 -3.71 -7.56 -7.06
N ILE A 63 -2.85 -7.25 -6.09
CA ILE A 63 -1.62 -6.48 -6.33
C ILE A 63 -0.53 -7.35 -6.97
N GLY A 64 -0.56 -8.67 -6.72
CA GLY A 64 0.47 -9.62 -7.15
C GLY A 64 1.68 -9.73 -6.21
N PHE A 65 1.75 -8.88 -5.18
CA PHE A 65 2.72 -8.96 -4.09
C PHE A 65 2.12 -8.37 -2.80
N THR A 66 2.80 -8.56 -1.66
CA THR A 66 2.42 -7.91 -0.40
C THR A 66 2.98 -6.50 -0.36
N PHE A 67 2.10 -5.50 -0.46
CA PHE A 67 2.44 -4.10 -0.30
C PHE A 67 2.32 -3.68 1.17
N ASN A 68 3.45 -3.38 1.81
CA ASN A 68 3.48 -2.90 3.19
C ASN A 68 3.43 -1.38 3.21
N PHE A 69 2.39 -0.81 3.84
CA PHE A 69 2.23 0.63 4.01
C PHE A 69 1.94 0.95 5.47
N GLY A 70 2.82 1.72 6.10
CA GLY A 70 2.80 1.92 7.55
C GLY A 70 2.99 0.59 8.29
N CYS A 71 2.08 0.29 9.23
CA CYS A 71 2.06 -0.97 9.98
C CYS A 71 1.09 -2.02 9.40
N SER A 72 0.59 -1.79 8.18
CA SER A 72 -0.42 -2.64 7.54
C SER A 72 0.11 -3.28 6.26
N SER A 73 -0.28 -4.53 6.03
CA SER A 73 0.04 -5.27 4.81
C SER A 73 -1.19 -5.40 3.93
N PHE A 74 -1.05 -5.10 2.64
CA PHE A 74 -2.12 -5.14 1.66
C PHE A 74 -1.73 -6.05 0.49
N THR A 75 -2.65 -6.89 0.05
CA THR A 75 -2.47 -7.77 -1.13
C THR A 75 -3.47 -7.46 -2.23
N GLN A 76 -4.39 -6.53 -1.96
CA GLN A 76 -5.47 -6.15 -2.84
C GLN A 76 -5.66 -4.63 -2.83
N PHE A 77 -6.34 -4.13 -3.84
CA PHE A 77 -6.82 -2.75 -3.91
C PHE A 77 -8.18 -2.67 -4.59
N VAL A 78 -8.89 -1.56 -4.44
CA VAL A 78 -10.10 -1.22 -5.18
C VAL A 78 -9.81 0.01 -6.03
N LEU A 79 -10.09 -0.05 -7.33
CA LEU A 79 -10.03 1.08 -8.24
C LEU A 79 -11.38 1.81 -8.22
N ASN A 80 -11.32 3.13 -8.30
CA ASN A 80 -12.47 3.98 -8.50
C ASN A 80 -12.30 4.78 -9.81
N THR A 81 -13.39 4.94 -10.57
CA THR A 81 -13.41 5.66 -11.85
C THR A 81 -13.03 7.14 -11.73
N ASN A 82 -13.17 7.75 -10.55
CA ASN A 82 -12.73 9.12 -10.26
C ASN A 82 -11.22 9.25 -9.98
N GLY A 83 -10.41 8.24 -10.35
CA GLY A 83 -8.94 8.31 -10.29
C GLY A 83 -8.31 7.92 -8.96
N PHE A 84 -9.05 7.22 -8.08
CA PHE A 84 -8.55 6.78 -6.77
C PHE A 84 -8.28 5.28 -6.72
N ILE A 85 -7.29 4.92 -5.90
CA ILE A 85 -7.03 3.54 -5.49
C ILE A 85 -7.11 3.48 -3.96
N LYS A 86 -7.91 2.55 -3.45
CA LYS A 86 -7.98 2.23 -2.02
C LYS A 86 -7.31 0.90 -1.76
N LEU A 87 -6.34 0.86 -0.85
CA LEU A 87 -5.70 -0.38 -0.44
C LEU A 87 -6.65 -1.25 0.38
N GLY A 88 -6.58 -2.56 0.14
CA GLY A 88 -7.44 -3.56 0.77
C GLY A 88 -8.62 -3.99 -0.10
N ASN A 89 -9.54 -4.72 0.52
CA ASN A 89 -10.67 -5.38 -0.15
C ASN A 89 -12.03 -4.74 0.12
N THR A 90 -12.03 -3.62 0.85
CA THR A 90 -13.25 -2.92 1.23
C THR A 90 -13.42 -1.72 0.31
N ASN A 91 -14.55 -1.63 -0.38
CA ASN A 91 -14.85 -0.48 -1.22
C ASN A 91 -14.78 0.84 -0.42
N PRO A 92 -14.40 1.96 -1.03
CA PRO A 92 -14.61 3.26 -0.41
C PRO A 92 -16.10 3.49 -0.14
N SER A 93 -16.41 4.26 0.91
CA SER A 93 -17.78 4.48 1.38
C SER A 93 -18.66 5.20 0.34
N ILE A 94 -18.05 5.97 -0.55
CA ILE A 94 -18.67 6.65 -1.70
C ILE A 94 -17.70 6.63 -2.89
N ALA A 95 -18.23 6.64 -4.12
CA ALA A 95 -17.41 6.74 -5.33
C ALA A 95 -16.78 8.14 -5.50
N ALA A 96 -17.48 9.17 -5.03
CA ALA A 96 -17.04 10.56 -5.02
C ALA A 96 -16.15 10.87 -3.80
N LEU A 97 -14.88 10.41 -3.82
CA LEU A 97 -13.89 10.77 -2.79
C LEU A 97 -13.34 12.20 -3.02
N PHE A 98 -14.19 13.22 -2.99
CA PHE A 98 -13.70 14.59 -2.98
C PHE A 98 -13.15 14.91 -1.58
N TYR A 99 -11.92 15.41 -1.49
CA TYR A 99 -11.49 16.15 -0.30
C TYR A 99 -12.46 17.34 -0.16
N SER A 100 -13.21 17.42 0.94
CA SER A 100 -13.90 18.68 1.26
C SER A 100 -12.81 19.74 1.42
N THR A 101 -12.63 20.60 0.41
CA THR A 101 -11.75 21.77 0.50
C THR A 101 -12.44 22.90 1.28
N GLY A 102 -13.04 22.55 2.40
CA GLY A 102 -13.79 23.46 3.24
C GLY A 102 -13.93 22.82 4.61
N ASP A 103 -12.97 23.12 5.47
CA ASP A 103 -13.15 23.46 6.89
C ASP A 103 -11.73 23.75 7.44
N GLY A 104 -11.35 25.03 7.34
CA GLY A 104 -10.25 25.59 8.12
C GLY A 104 -10.74 26.02 9.50
#